data_AF-A0A8C2V591-F1
#
_entry.id   AF-A0A8C2V591-F1
#
_cell.length_a   1.000
_cell.length_b   1.000
_cell.length_c   1.000
_cell.angle_alpha   90.00
_cell.angle_beta   90.00
_cell.angle_gamma   90.00
#
_symmetry.space_group_name_H-M   'P 1'
#
loop_
_entity.id
_entity.type
_entity.pdbx_description
1 polymer ?
#
loop_
_entity_poly.entity_id
_entity_poly.type
_entity_poly.pdbx_seq_one_letter_code
_entity_poly.pdbx_strand_id
1 'polypeptide(L)'
;VSLHCPVGVGLYKGHKVAKNHTKFLRDMTQEVGGFPRYERRAMELLEVSKDKRALKFIKKRVGMHIRAKKKCEELSNVLAAMRKAAAKKDCAPLCGINFFRKKKKKILSLCLGIS
;
A
#
# COMPACT_ATOMS: atom_id res chain seq x y z
N VAL A 1 38.38 28.97 32.75
CA VAL A 1 37.92 29.15 31.36
C VAL A 1 36.86 28.09 31.10
N SER A 2 35.61 28.40 31.43
CA SER A 2 34.47 27.49 31.27
C SER A 2 33.61 28.02 30.14
N LEU A 3 33.47 27.24 29.07
CA LEU A 3 32.54 27.50 27.99
C LEU A 3 31.12 27.52 28.54
N HIS A 4 30.46 28.67 28.46
CA HIS A 4 29.01 28.73 28.54
C HIS A 4 28.53 29.58 27.36
N CYS A 5 28.10 28.89 26.31
CA CYS A 5 27.42 29.53 25.18
C CYS A 5 25.98 29.87 25.61
N PRO A 6 25.55 31.14 25.57
CA PRO A 6 24.15 31.49 25.77
C PRO A 6 23.31 31.09 24.54
N VAL A 7 22.18 30.46 24.83
CA VAL A 7 21.23 29.86 23.90
C VAL A 7 20.48 30.94 23.12
N GLY A 8 20.63 30.96 21.79
CA GLY A 8 20.01 31.93 20.88
C GLY A 8 18.94 31.32 19.97
N VAL A 9 17.68 31.48 20.40
CA VAL A 9 16.43 31.70 19.64
C VAL A 9 15.88 30.66 18.62
N GLY A 10 14.68 30.12 18.92
CA GLY A 10 13.64 29.87 17.90
C GLY A 10 13.07 28.45 17.79
N LEU A 11 12.32 27.96 18.78
CA LEU A 11 11.51 26.74 18.68
C LEU A 11 10.03 27.07 18.41
N TYR A 12 9.64 27.22 17.15
CA TYR A 12 8.26 26.95 16.74
C TYR A 12 8.26 26.10 15.47
N LYS A 13 8.29 24.78 15.65
CA LYS A 13 7.90 23.87 14.57
C LYS A 13 6.39 24.05 14.41
N GLY A 14 5.97 24.91 13.47
CA GLY A 14 4.56 25.03 13.11
C GLY A 14 4.00 23.64 12.83
N HIS A 15 2.95 23.26 13.54
CA HIS A 15 2.18 22.06 13.23
C HIS A 15 1.77 22.16 11.76
N LYS A 16 2.26 21.26 10.92
CA LYS A 16 1.73 21.12 9.56
C LYS A 16 0.31 20.60 9.72
N VAL A 17 -0.66 21.51 9.79
CA VAL A 17 -2.08 21.17 9.69
C VAL A 17 -2.24 20.49 8.35
N ALA A 18 -2.31 19.15 8.37
CA ALA A 18 -2.59 18.37 7.19
C ALA A 18 -4.01 18.73 6.78
N LYS A 19 -4.16 19.72 5.89
CA LYS A 19 -5.46 20.19 5.42
C LYS A 19 -6.13 18.97 4.77
N ASN A 20 -7.18 18.44 5.39
CA ASN A 20 -7.95 17.29 4.90
C ASN A 20 -8.31 17.43 3.41
N HIS A 21 -8.58 18.67 3.02
CA HIS A 21 -8.79 19.10 1.64
C HIS A 21 -7.65 18.72 0.66
N THR A 22 -6.38 18.89 1.05
CA THR A 22 -5.24 18.63 0.15
C THR A 22 -4.99 17.14 -0.10
N LYS A 23 -5.38 16.26 0.82
CA LYS A 23 -5.31 14.80 0.61
C LYS A 23 -6.44 14.37 -0.33
N PHE A 24 -7.66 14.82 -0.06
CA PHE A 24 -8.84 14.58 -0.90
C PHE A 24 -8.61 14.96 -2.37
N LEU A 25 -8.06 16.15 -2.62
CA LEU A 25 -7.72 16.59 -3.98
C LEU A 25 -6.67 15.69 -4.67
N ARG A 26 -5.65 15.21 -3.94
CA ARG A 26 -4.60 14.34 -4.48
C ARG A 26 -5.14 12.95 -4.81
N ASP A 27 -6.00 12.41 -3.96
CA ASP A 27 -6.64 11.11 -4.18
C ASP A 27 -7.54 11.17 -5.44
N MET A 28 -8.37 12.21 -5.56
CA MET A 28 -9.19 12.43 -6.77
C MET A 28 -8.34 12.61 -8.04
N THR A 29 -7.24 13.36 -7.97
CA THR A 29 -6.35 13.58 -9.14
C THR A 29 -5.69 12.27 -9.57
N GLN A 30 -5.32 11.41 -8.62
CA GLN A 30 -4.71 10.11 -8.92
C GLN A 30 -5.71 9.14 -9.56
N GLU A 31 -6.98 9.19 -9.15
CA GLU A 31 -8.06 8.40 -9.76
C GLU A 31 -8.31 8.81 -11.22
N VAL A 32 -8.34 10.11 -11.52
CA VAL A 32 -8.60 10.63 -12.87
C VAL A 32 -7.37 10.51 -13.78
N GLY A 33 -6.19 10.90 -13.29
CA GLY A 33 -4.96 10.99 -14.07
C GLY A 33 -4.24 9.65 -14.28
N GLY A 34 -4.54 8.65 -13.44
CA GLY A 34 -3.92 7.33 -13.50
C GLY A 34 -2.39 7.37 -13.33
N PHE A 35 -1.74 6.25 -13.66
CA PHE A 35 -0.29 6.11 -13.52
C PHE A 35 0.47 6.41 -14.83
N PRO A 36 1.53 7.24 -14.79
CA PRO A 36 2.41 7.46 -15.92
C PRO A 36 3.20 6.18 -16.29
N ARG A 37 3.69 6.10 -17.53
CA ARG A 37 4.33 4.89 -18.09
C ARG A 37 5.51 4.37 -17.26
N TYR A 38 6.29 5.26 -16.63
CA TYR A 38 7.43 4.84 -15.79
C TYR A 38 7.00 4.26 -14.44
N GLU A 39 5.86 4.67 -13.90
CA GLU A 39 5.30 4.14 -12.65
C GLU A 39 4.66 2.78 -12.87
N ARG A 40 3.99 2.58 -14.01
CA ARG A 40 3.50 1.26 -14.45
C ARG A 40 4.63 0.23 -14.55
N ARG A 41 5.71 0.57 -15.25
CA ARG A 41 6.89 -0.31 -15.33
C ARG A 41 7.55 -0.57 -13.98
N ALA A 42 7.49 0.40 -13.05
CA ALA A 42 7.99 0.19 -11.69
C ALA A 42 7.10 -0.73 -10.86
N MET A 43 5.77 -0.63 -11.01
CA MET A 43 4.82 -1.57 -10.39
C MET A 43 5.04 -3.00 -10.87
N GLU A 44 5.18 -3.22 -12.19
CA GLU A 44 5.50 -4.55 -12.75
C GLU A 44 6.77 -5.16 -12.13
N LEU A 45 7.81 -4.33 -11.90
CA LEU A 45 9.05 -4.80 -11.26
C LEU A 45 8.88 -5.13 -9.78
N LEU A 46 8.01 -4.40 -9.07
CA LEU A 46 7.70 -4.62 -7.65
C LEU A 46 6.76 -5.82 -7.45
N GLU A 47 5.87 -6.11 -8.40
CA GLU A 47 5.02 -7.30 -8.39
C GLU A 47 5.85 -8.59 -8.41
N VAL A 48 6.92 -8.61 -9.22
CA VAL A 48 7.88 -9.71 -9.30
C VAL A 48 8.92 -9.65 -8.17
N SER A 49 8.73 -8.78 -7.17
CA SER A 49 9.61 -8.61 -5.99
C SER A 49 11.08 -8.31 -6.34
N LYS A 50 11.34 -7.63 -7.47
CA LYS A 50 12.68 -7.23 -7.93
C LYS A 50 13.04 -5.83 -7.43
N ASP A 51 13.05 -5.61 -6.11
CA ASP A 51 13.16 -4.28 -5.48
C ASP A 51 14.45 -3.55 -5.84
N LYS A 52 15.59 -4.26 -5.87
CA LYS A 52 16.89 -3.68 -6.25
C LYS A 52 16.88 -3.17 -7.69
N ARG A 53 16.15 -3.84 -8.59
CA ARG A 53 16.01 -3.44 -9.99
C ARG A 53 15.02 -2.27 -10.13
N ALA A 54 13.92 -2.28 -9.39
CA ALA A 54 12.97 -1.18 -9.32
C ALA A 54 13.63 0.12 -8.82
N LEU A 55 14.43 0.04 -7.75
CA LEU A 55 15.16 1.19 -7.22
C LEU A 55 16.17 1.77 -8.22
N LYS A 56 16.91 0.92 -8.95
CA LYS A 56 17.82 1.38 -10.02
C LYS A 56 17.06 2.04 -11.17
N PHE A 57 15.91 1.48 -11.55
CA PHE A 57 15.06 2.04 -12.62
C PHE A 57 14.50 3.42 -12.25
N ILE A 58 13.94 3.56 -11.04
CA ILE A 58 13.40 4.83 -10.56
C ILE A 58 14.51 5.85 -10.32
N LYS A 59 15.66 5.46 -9.76
CA LYS A 59 16.82 6.35 -9.61
C LYS A 59 17.28 6.90 -10.96
N LYS A 60 17.27 6.11 -12.03
CA LYS A 60 17.61 6.59 -13.38
C LYS A 60 16.63 7.64 -13.93
N ARG A 61 15.39 7.71 -13.40
CA ARG A 61 14.36 8.68 -13.81
C ARG A 61 14.29 9.91 -12.89
N VAL A 62 14.37 9.69 -11.58
CA VAL A 62 14.18 10.72 -10.54
C VAL A 62 15.52 11.32 -10.07
N GLY A 63 16.64 10.67 -10.38
CA GLY A 63 18.01 11.11 -10.09
C GLY A 63 18.52 10.72 -8.71
N MET A 64 17.82 11.13 -7.65
CA MET A 64 18.28 10.93 -6.26
C MET A 64 17.67 9.71 -5.57
N HIS A 65 18.47 9.04 -4.73
CA HIS A 65 18.07 7.81 -4.05
C HIS A 65 16.95 8.01 -3.02
N ILE A 66 16.92 9.15 -2.32
CA ILE A 66 15.90 9.45 -1.30
C ILE A 66 14.51 9.59 -1.95
N ARG A 67 14.40 10.31 -3.07
CA ARG A 67 13.13 10.41 -3.81
C ARG A 67 12.74 9.09 -4.45
N ALA A 68 13.71 8.31 -4.92
CA ALA A 68 13.45 6.98 -5.48
C ALA A 68 12.86 6.02 -4.43
N LYS A 69 13.40 6.03 -3.20
CA LYS A 69 12.83 5.26 -2.08
C LYS A 69 11.40 5.68 -1.75
N LYS A 70 11.14 6.98 -1.64
CA LYS A 70 9.77 7.50 -1.41
C LYS A 70 8.80 7.05 -2.51
N LYS A 71 9.22 7.12 -3.78
CA LYS A 71 8.40 6.65 -4.90
C LYS A 71 8.19 5.13 -4.88
N CYS A 72 9.19 4.34 -4.52
CA CYS A 72 9.01 2.91 -4.30
C CYS A 72 7.99 2.61 -3.18
N GLU A 73 8.08 3.30 -2.06
CA GLU A 73 7.14 3.13 -0.94
C GLU A 73 5.71 3.50 -1.34
N GLU A 74 5.52 4.59 -2.08
CA GLU A 74 4.22 4.98 -2.65
C GLU A 74 3.64 3.86 -3.54
N LEU A 75 4.43 3.31 -4.47
CA LEU A 75 3.97 2.25 -5.37
C LEU A 75 3.71 0.93 -4.64
N SER A 76 4.51 0.58 -3.63
CA SER A 76 4.27 -0.59 -2.78
C SER A 76 2.98 -0.46 -1.99
N ASN A 77 2.65 0.74 -1.51
CA ASN A 77 1.38 1.00 -0.82
C ASN A 77 0.18 0.86 -1.77
N VAL A 78 0.30 1.32 -3.02
CA VAL A 78 -0.73 1.13 -4.06
C VAL A 78 -0.95 -0.36 -4.32
N LEU A 79 0.11 -1.15 -4.54
CA LEU A 79 -0.01 -2.59 -4.76
C LEU A 79 -0.64 -3.31 -3.55
N ALA A 80 -0.29 -2.91 -2.33
CA ALA A 80 -0.91 -3.44 -1.13
C ALA A 80 -2.41 -3.09 -1.04
N ALA A 81 -2.80 -1.88 -1.42
CA ALA A 81 -4.20 -1.47 -1.49
C ALA A 81 -4.97 -2.25 -2.56
N MET A 82 -4.39 -2.45 -3.74
CA MET A 82 -4.97 -3.25 -4.82
C MET A 82 -5.16 -4.71 -4.40
N ARG A 83 -4.18 -5.33 -3.73
CA ARG A 83 -4.29 -6.69 -3.18
C ARG A 83 -5.40 -6.80 -2.14
N LYS A 84 -5.52 -5.82 -1.23
CA LYS A 84 -6.60 -5.76 -0.24
C LYS A 84 -7.97 -5.59 -0.88
N ALA A 85 -8.07 -4.77 -1.92
CA ALA A 85 -9.30 -4.57 -2.67
C ALA A 85 -9.69 -5.84 -3.44
N ALA A 86 -8.74 -6.54 -4.06
CA ALA A 86 -8.96 -7.83 -4.72
C ALA A 86 -9.47 -8.87 -3.72
N ALA A 87 -8.80 -9.01 -2.57
CA ALA A 87 -9.24 -9.92 -1.52
C ALA A 87 -10.69 -9.68 -1.09
N LYS A 88 -11.12 -8.41 -0.93
CA LYS A 88 -12.52 -8.08 -0.59
C LYS A 88 -13.52 -8.50 -1.67
N LYS A 89 -13.12 -8.48 -2.95
CA LYS A 89 -13.95 -8.93 -4.08
C LYS A 89 -14.10 -10.46 -4.05
N ASP A 90 -13.05 -11.18 -3.67
CA ASP A 90 -13.09 -12.65 -3.53
C ASP A 90 -13.77 -13.10 -2.22
N CYS A 91 -13.81 -12.23 -1.19
CA CYS A 91 -14.54 -12.45 0.06
C CYS A 91 -16.06 -12.32 -0.08
N ALA A 92 -16.54 -11.64 -1.12
CA ALA A 92 -17.96 -11.52 -1.46
C ALA A 92 -18.17 -12.08 -2.87
N PRO A 93 -18.11 -13.42 -3.08
CA PRO A 93 -19.19 -14.31 -2.62
C PRO A 93 -18.80 -15.72 -2.14
N LEU A 94 -17.52 -16.10 -1.96
CA LEU A 94 -17.17 -17.53 -1.76
C LEU A 94 -16.79 -17.99 -0.34
N CYS A 95 -16.69 -17.08 0.63
CA CYS A 95 -16.44 -17.46 2.02
C CYS A 95 -17.70 -17.94 2.80
N GLY A 96 -18.92 -17.66 2.31
CA GLY A 96 -20.16 -18.05 3.01
C GLY A 96 -20.68 -19.46 2.70
N ILE A 97 -20.36 -20.05 1.54
CA ILE A 97 -21.05 -21.26 1.06
C ILE A 97 -20.26 -22.54 1.42
N ASN A 98 -18.92 -22.48 1.40
CA ASN A 98 -18.08 -23.66 1.57
C ASN A 98 -17.90 -24.10 3.04
N PHE A 99 -18.12 -23.20 4.00
CA PHE A 99 -18.18 -23.58 5.42
C PHE A 99 -19.49 -24.30 5.76
N PHE A 100 -20.62 -23.80 5.24
CA PHE A 100 -21.94 -24.40 5.49
C PHE A 100 -22.12 -25.75 4.78
N ARG A 101 -21.57 -25.91 3.56
CA ARG A 101 -21.59 -27.20 2.83
C ARG A 101 -20.80 -28.31 3.53
N LYS A 102 -19.65 -28.01 4.14
CA LYS A 102 -18.88 -29.00 4.91
C LYS A 102 -19.60 -29.43 6.19
N LYS A 103 -20.27 -28.49 6.88
CA LYS A 103 -21.08 -28.81 8.08
C LYS A 103 -22.33 -29.63 7.73
N LYS A 104 -23.07 -29.28 6.66
CA LYS A 104 -24.23 -30.06 6.19
C LYS A 104 -23.87 -31.47 5.71
N LYS A 105 -22.76 -31.66 4.98
CA LYS A 105 -22.30 -33.00 4.55
C LYS A 105 -21.88 -33.88 5.74
N LYS A 106 -21.24 -33.30 6.76
CA LYS A 106 -20.84 -34.02 7.98
C LYS A 106 -22.03 -34.39 8.88
N ILE A 107 -23.07 -33.55 8.91
CA ILE A 107 -24.34 -33.85 9.58
C ILE A 107 -25.12 -34.93 8.81
N LEU A 108 -25.20 -34.84 7.48
CA LEU A 108 -25.93 -35.81 6.66
C LEU A 108 -25.28 -37.21 6.68
N SER A 109 -23.94 -37.31 6.77
CA SER A 109 -23.26 -38.60 6.93
C SER A 109 -23.48 -39.23 8.31
N LEU A 110 -23.65 -38.41 9.35
CA LEU A 110 -23.98 -38.88 10.70
C LEU A 110 -25.45 -39.31 10.81
N CYS A 111 -26.38 -38.67 10.07
CA CYS A 111 -27.80 -39.05 10.05
C CYS A 111 -28.10 -40.24 9.12
N LEU A 112 -27.33 -40.45 8.04
CA LEU A 112 -27.49 -41.58 7.12
C LEU A 112 -26.66 -42.82 7.51
N GLY A 113 -25.93 -42.78 8.64
CA GLY A 113 -25.28 -43.96 9.20
C GLY A 113 -24.28 -44.65 8.27
N ILE A 114 -23.54 -43.89 7.44
CA ILE A 114 -22.50 -44.45 6.55
C ILE A 114 -21.15 -44.53 7.30
N SER A 115 -21.21 -44.88 8.58
CA SER A 115 -20.08 -45.24 9.45
C SER A 115 -20.59 -46.22 10.49
#